data_AF-A0AAP8HTA0-F1
#
_entry.id   AF-A0AAP8HTA0-F1
#
_cell.length_a   1.000
_cell.length_b   1.000
_cell.length_c   1.000
_cell.angle_alpha   90.00
_cell.angle_beta   90.00
_cell.angle_gamma   90.00
#
_symmetry.space_group_name_H-M   'P 1'
#
loop_
_entity.id
_entity.type
_entity.pdbx_description
1 polymer ?
#
loop_
_entity_poly.entity_id
_entity_poly.type
_entity_poly.pdbx_seq_one_letter_code
_entity_poly.pdbx_strand_id
1 'polypeptide(L)'
;GKRVAIVGGGQSGADLFLNIFKGEWGQPAQLDWISRRNNYNALDEAAFANEYFTPDYVESFYSLDSAAKRHMLAEQKMTSDGITSESLLAIYRAMY
;
A
#
# COMPACT_ATOMS: atom_id res chain seq x y z
N GLY A 1 -26.36 -10.42 4.49
CA GLY A 1 -24.93 -10.76 4.32
C GLY A 1 -24.17 -10.59 5.62
N LYS A 2 -22.88 -10.97 5.64
CA LYS A 2 -21.98 -10.72 6.79
C LYS A 2 -21.49 -9.27 6.79
N ARG A 3 -21.01 -8.78 7.93
CA ARG A 3 -20.26 -7.51 8.02
C ARG A 3 -18.77 -7.86 7.98
N VAL A 4 -18.02 -7.22 7.08
CA VAL A 4 -16.60 -7.52 6.84
C VAL A 4 -15.80 -6.23 7.01
N ALA A 5 -14.74 -6.29 7.81
CA ALA A 5 -13.80 -5.19 7.97
C ALA A 5 -12.41 -5.63 7.51
N ILE A 6 -11.81 -4.85 6.63
CA ILE A 6 -10.44 -5.00 6.17
C ILE A 6 -9.59 -3.96 6.89
N VAL A 7 -8.56 -4.43 7.61
CA VAL A 7 -7.65 -3.55 8.36
C VAL A 7 -6.28 -3.55 7.69
N GLY A 8 -5.88 -2.40 7.18
CA GLY A 8 -4.61 -2.18 6.47
C GLY A 8 -4.80 -1.49 5.13
N GLY A 9 -3.99 -0.46 4.85
CA GLY A 9 -4.06 0.34 3.62
C GLY A 9 -2.89 0.16 2.67
N GLY A 10 -2.32 -1.05 2.62
CA GLY A 10 -1.35 -1.44 1.59
C GLY A 10 -1.99 -2.33 0.52
N GLN A 11 -1.19 -2.80 -0.43
CA GLN A 11 -1.65 -3.58 -1.60
C GLN A 11 -2.61 -4.73 -1.25
N SER A 12 -2.27 -5.59 -0.30
CA SER A 12 -3.12 -6.74 0.05
C SER A 12 -4.51 -6.32 0.56
N GLY A 13 -4.61 -5.20 1.28
CA GLY A 13 -5.89 -4.65 1.73
C GLY A 13 -6.73 -4.14 0.56
N ALA A 14 -6.08 -3.49 -0.41
CA ALA A 14 -6.73 -3.02 -1.63
C ALA A 14 -7.25 -4.20 -2.48
N ASP A 15 -6.45 -5.24 -2.66
CA ASP A 15 -6.84 -6.41 -3.44
C ASP A 15 -8.00 -7.16 -2.77
N LEU A 16 -7.96 -7.35 -1.44
CA LEU A 16 -9.09 -7.94 -0.71
C LEU A 16 -10.35 -7.09 -0.84
N PHE A 17 -10.24 -5.77 -0.71
CA PHE A 17 -11.37 -4.86 -0.84
C PHE A 17 -12.00 -4.99 -2.23
N LEU A 18 -11.20 -4.91 -3.29
CA LEU A 18 -11.67 -4.98 -4.67
C LEU A 18 -12.36 -6.32 -4.98
N ASN A 19 -11.78 -7.44 -4.53
CA ASN A 19 -12.36 -8.77 -4.76
C ASN A 19 -13.70 -8.96 -4.01
N ILE A 20 -13.77 -8.52 -2.74
CA ILE A 20 -15.03 -8.59 -1.97
C ILE A 20 -16.08 -7.67 -2.60
N PHE A 21 -15.68 -6.46 -2.99
CA PHE A 21 -16.57 -5.47 -3.58
C PHE A 21 -17.17 -5.96 -4.91
N LYS A 22 -16.37 -6.64 -5.74
CA LYS A 22 -16.83 -7.30 -6.98
C LYS A 22 -17.71 -8.52 -6.74
N GLY A 23 -17.80 -9.01 -5.50
CA GLY A 23 -18.67 -10.13 -5.14
C GLY A 23 -18.08 -11.50 -5.48
N GLU A 24 -16.76 -11.61 -5.68
CA GLU A 24 -16.07 -12.88 -5.99
C GLU A 24 -16.33 -13.98 -4.93
N TRP A 25 -16.66 -13.56 -3.70
CA TRP A 25 -16.98 -14.44 -2.57
C TRP A 25 -18.40 -14.20 -2.02
N GLY A 26 -19.28 -13.65 -2.85
CA GLY A 26 -20.61 -13.21 -2.48
C GLY A 26 -20.64 -11.81 -1.86
N GLN A 27 -21.85 -11.26 -1.73
CA GLN A 27 -22.05 -9.87 -1.32
C GLN A 27 -22.19 -9.73 0.22
N PRO A 28 -21.30 -8.97 0.88
CA PRO A 28 -21.46 -8.67 2.30
C PRO A 28 -22.65 -7.71 2.51
N ALA A 29 -23.19 -7.66 3.73
CA ALA A 29 -24.14 -6.62 4.13
C ALA A 29 -23.45 -5.28 4.41
N GLN A 30 -22.17 -5.30 4.77
CA GLN A 30 -21.33 -4.14 5.01
C GLN A 30 -19.88 -4.49 4.74
N LEU A 31 -19.16 -3.60 4.08
CA LEU A 31 -17.72 -3.70 3.83
C LEU A 31 -17.05 -2.41 4.30
N ASP A 32 -16.20 -2.53 5.32
CA ASP A 32 -15.42 -1.41 5.87
C ASP A 32 -13.94 -1.61 5.53
N TRP A 33 -13.28 -0.57 4.98
CA TRP A 33 -11.83 -0.58 4.75
C TRP A 33 -11.15 0.47 5.61
N ILE A 34 -10.31 0.03 6.54
CA ILE A 34 -9.77 0.83 7.62
C ILE A 34 -8.24 0.87 7.53
N SER A 35 -7.67 2.07 7.56
CA SER A 35 -6.22 2.28 7.56
C SER A 35 -5.81 3.20 8.71
N ARG A 36 -4.60 3.00 9.26
CA ARG A 36 -3.97 3.95 10.19
C ARG A 36 -3.42 5.20 9.48
N ARG A 37 -3.30 5.15 8.15
CA ARG A 37 -2.82 6.26 7.32
C ARG A 37 -4.01 7.16 6.99
N ASN A 38 -3.76 8.46 6.83
CA ASN A 38 -4.79 9.43 6.48
C ASN A 38 -5.37 9.21 5.07
N ASN A 39 -4.66 8.47 4.20
CA ASN A 39 -5.11 8.15 2.85
C ASN A 39 -4.56 6.79 2.36
N TYR A 40 -5.16 6.27 1.29
CA TYR A 40 -4.67 5.16 0.50
C TYR A 40 -3.77 5.71 -0.61
N ASN A 41 -2.47 5.74 -0.35
CA ASN A 41 -1.49 6.33 -1.27
C ASN A 41 -0.98 5.31 -2.28
N ALA A 42 -0.67 5.81 -3.47
CA ALA A 42 -0.03 5.03 -4.50
C ALA A 42 1.37 4.55 -4.06
N LEU A 43 1.77 3.41 -4.60
CA LEU A 43 3.16 2.96 -4.59
C LEU A 43 3.99 3.97 -5.38
N ASP A 44 5.10 4.41 -4.81
CA ASP A 44 6.05 5.27 -5.53
C ASP A 44 6.95 4.39 -6.38
N GLU A 45 6.61 4.31 -7.67
CA GLU A 45 7.29 3.51 -8.69
C GLU A 45 8.22 4.36 -9.57
N ALA A 46 8.54 5.60 -9.15
CA ALA A 46 9.47 6.43 -9.88
C ALA A 46 10.83 5.74 -10.03
N ALA A 47 11.50 5.91 -11.18
CA ALA A 47 12.79 5.28 -11.44
C ALA A 47 13.83 5.57 -10.33
N PHE A 48 13.86 6.81 -9.83
CA PHE A 48 14.73 7.19 -8.71
C PHE A 48 14.32 6.57 -7.37
N ALA A 49 13.03 6.30 -7.14
CA ALA A 49 12.58 5.61 -5.94
C ALA A 49 13.00 4.12 -5.96
N ASN A 50 13.07 3.52 -7.14
CA ASN A 50 13.52 2.13 -7.28
C ASN A 50 15.01 1.94 -6.98
N GLU A 51 15.82 3.01 -7.05
CA GLU A 51 17.23 2.96 -6.67
C GLU A 51 17.44 2.52 -5.21
N TYR A 52 16.46 2.72 -4.33
CA TYR A 52 16.53 2.27 -2.94
C TYR A 52 16.63 0.73 -2.79
N PHE A 53 16.29 -0.02 -3.84
CA PHE A 53 16.34 -1.48 -3.83
C PHE A 53 17.61 -2.03 -4.52
N THR A 54 18.53 -1.16 -4.92
CA THR A 54 19.81 -1.57 -5.52
C THR A 54 20.83 -2.01 -4.46
N PRO A 55 21.77 -2.92 -4.79
CA PRO A 55 22.84 -3.31 -3.88
C PRO A 55 23.65 -2.11 -3.35
N ASP A 56 24.03 -1.19 -4.23
CA ASP A 56 24.86 -0.03 -3.88
C ASP A 56 24.18 0.89 -2.86
N TYR A 57 22.88 1.13 -3.03
CA TYR A 57 22.11 1.88 -2.04
C TYR A 57 22.03 1.14 -0.71
N VAL A 58 21.78 -0.17 -0.73
CA VAL A 58 21.66 -1.00 0.48
C VAL A 58 22.97 -1.01 1.26
N GLU A 59 24.12 -1.16 0.60
CA GLU A 59 25.44 -1.06 1.23
C GLU A 59 25.65 0.31 1.90
N SER A 60 25.33 1.38 1.18
CA SER A 60 25.41 2.76 1.69
C SER A 60 24.48 2.95 2.90
N PHE A 61 23.24 2.47 2.82
CA PHE A 61 22.25 2.53 3.90
C PHE A 61 22.73 1.80 5.16
N TYR A 62 23.40 0.65 5.03
CA TYR A 62 23.92 -0.09 6.17
C TYR A 62 25.01 0.66 6.94
N SER A 63 25.76 1.55 6.28
CA SER A 63 26.78 2.38 6.92
C SER A 63 26.21 3.50 7.80
N LEU A 64 24.94 3.86 7.62
CA LEU A 64 24.30 4.95 8.35
C LEU A 64 24.07 4.65 9.83
N ASP A 65 24.03 5.71 10.64
CA ASP A 65 23.59 5.62 12.03
C ASP A 65 22.09 5.28 12.15
N SER A 66 21.66 4.88 13.34
CA SER A 66 20.28 4.44 13.56
C SER A 66 19.23 5.55 13.41
N ALA A 67 19.58 6.82 13.67
CA ALA A 67 18.66 7.93 13.52
C ALA A 67 18.43 8.25 12.04
N ALA A 68 19.51 8.31 11.25
CA ALA A 68 19.47 8.46 9.81
C ALA A 68 18.68 7.33 9.15
N LYS A 69 18.95 6.06 9.52
CA LYS A 69 18.20 4.90 9.01
C LYS A 69 16.70 5.03 9.24
N ARG A 70 16.28 5.39 10.46
CA ARG A 70 14.86 5.56 10.80
C ARG A 70 14.21 6.69 9.99
N HIS A 71 14.92 7.79 9.82
CA HIS A 71 14.43 8.93 9.05
C HIS A 71 14.23 8.54 7.57
N MET A 72 15.23 7.94 6.94
CA MET A 72 15.14 7.52 5.54
C MET A 72 14.04 6.47 5.32
N LEU A 73 13.91 5.47 6.19
CA LEU A 73 12.84 4.47 6.07
C LEU A 73 11.44 5.09 6.20
N ALA A 74 11.28 6.16 6.98
CA ALA A 74 10.01 6.84 7.10
C ALA A 74 9.64 7.59 5.80
N GLU A 75 10.62 8.21 5.14
CA GLU A 75 10.42 8.92 3.86
C GLU A 75 10.19 7.95 2.70
N GLN A 76 10.90 6.83 2.69
CA GLN A 76 10.87 5.82 1.62
C GLN A 76 9.68 4.86 1.75
N LYS A 77 8.83 5.05 2.75
CA LYS A 77 7.76 4.10 3.06
C LYS A 77 6.89 3.78 1.85
N MET A 78 6.49 4.78 1.05
CA MET A 78 5.57 4.54 -0.07
C MET A 78 6.21 3.80 -1.25
N THR A 79 7.52 3.57 -1.27
CA THR A 79 8.16 2.73 -2.31
C THR A 79 7.92 1.24 -2.08
N SER A 80 7.53 0.82 -0.86
CA SER A 80 7.21 -0.58 -0.54
C SER A 80 5.78 -0.78 -0.01
N ASP A 81 5.25 0.20 0.70
CA ASP A 81 4.03 0.06 1.51
C ASP A 81 2.78 0.63 0.81
N GLY A 82 2.93 1.21 -0.39
CA GLY A 82 1.85 1.79 -1.18
C GLY A 82 0.94 0.75 -1.85
N ILE A 83 -0.02 1.24 -2.62
CA ILE A 83 -0.92 0.44 -3.47
C ILE A 83 -0.62 0.80 -4.92
N THR A 84 -0.55 -0.16 -5.83
CA THR A 84 -0.31 0.12 -7.26
C THR A 84 -1.36 1.10 -7.79
N SER A 85 -0.94 1.97 -8.70
CA SER A 85 -1.84 2.96 -9.30
C SER A 85 -3.02 2.30 -10.02
N GLU A 86 -2.78 1.13 -10.61
CA GLU A 86 -3.78 0.28 -11.25
C GLU A 86 -4.83 -0.21 -10.26
N SER A 87 -4.42 -0.72 -9.09
CA SER A 87 -5.37 -1.19 -8.07
C SER A 87 -6.21 -0.04 -7.50
N LEU A 88 -5.61 1.12 -7.25
CA LEU A 88 -6.35 2.32 -6.81
C LEU A 88 -7.38 2.76 -7.86
N LEU A 89 -6.99 2.80 -9.12
CA LEU A 89 -7.89 3.15 -10.23
C LEU A 89 -9.00 2.11 -10.41
N ALA A 90 -8.69 0.83 -10.27
CA ALA A 90 -9.68 -0.25 -10.35
C ALA A 90 -10.71 -0.17 -9.20
N ILE A 91 -10.26 0.17 -7.99
CA ILE A 91 -11.15 0.42 -6.84
C ILE A 91 -12.03 1.65 -7.11
N TYR A 92 -11.45 2.75 -7.57
CA TYR A 92 -12.19 3.97 -7.87
C TYR A 92 -13.31 3.71 -8.90
N ARG A 93 -12.98 3.01 -9.99
CA ARG A 93 -13.94 2.62 -11.04
C ARG A 93 -14.99 1.60 -10.59
N ALA A 94 -14.71 0.82 -9.55
CA ALA A 94 -15.71 -0.09 -9.01
C ALA A 94 -16.73 0.67 -8.14
N MET A 95 -16.28 1.72 -7.44
CA MET A 95 -17.12 2.52 -6.55
C MET A 95 -17.98 3.57 -7.28
N TYR A 96 -17.55 4.05 -8.44
CA TYR A 96 -18.16 5.14 -9.22
C TYR A 96 -18.26 4.79 -10.70
#